data_AF-A0A8T6M8T3-F1
#
_entry.id   AF-A0A8T6M8T3-F1
#
_cell.length_a   1.000
_cell.length_b   1.000
_cell.length_c   1.000
_cell.angle_alpha   90.00
_cell.angle_beta   90.00
_cell.angle_gamma   90.00
#
_symmetry.space_group_name_H-M   'P 1'
#
loop_
_entity.id
_entity.type
_entity.pdbx_description
1 polymer ?
#
loop_
_entity_poly.entity_id
_entity_poly.type
_entity_poly.pdbx_seq_one_letter_code
_entity_poly.pdbx_strand_id
1 'polypeptide(L)'
;KENDEKFFNKVKGYLSKKGFEMLDIINFNKKDLILKISKDNEEKLLFAYNKKRINQKDILNCYKKSEEKDMNYLILSLGEIPKKT
;
A
#
# COMPACT_ATOMS: atom_id res chain seq x y z
N LYS A 1 18.13 -5.18 10.01
CA LYS A 1 16.73 -5.06 10.50
C LYS A 1 16.17 -3.63 10.36
N GLU A 2 16.93 -2.62 9.88
CA GLU A 2 16.46 -1.22 9.77
C GLU A 2 15.63 -0.84 8.53
N ASN A 3 15.73 -1.57 7.42
CA ASN A 3 15.08 -1.14 6.16
C ASN A 3 13.55 -1.30 6.19
N ASP A 4 13.04 -2.25 6.99
CA ASP A 4 11.61 -2.55 7.08
C ASP A 4 10.86 -1.46 7.87
N GLU A 5 11.47 -0.92 8.93
CA GLU A 5 10.93 0.20 9.72
C GLU A 5 10.86 1.50 8.93
N LYS A 6 11.89 1.79 8.12
CA LYS A 6 11.90 2.97 7.24
C LYS A 6 10.78 2.92 6.21
N PHE A 7 10.46 1.74 5.68
CA PHE A 7 9.34 1.57 4.75
C PHE A 7 7.99 1.78 5.45
N PHE A 8 7.76 1.10 6.57
CA PHE A 8 6.52 1.24 7.33
C PHE A 8 6.28 2.70 7.76
N ASN A 9 7.32 3.38 8.25
CA ASN A 9 7.22 4.79 8.66
C ASN A 9 6.88 5.72 7.48
N LYS A 10 7.38 5.44 6.27
CA LYS A 10 6.98 6.20 5.06
C LYS A 10 5.50 5.98 4.72
N VAL A 11 5.04 4.74 4.77
CA VAL A 11 3.62 4.41 4.50
C VAL A 11 2.72 5.05 5.55
N LYS A 12 3.09 4.96 6.83
CA LYS A 12 2.38 5.63 7.93
C LYS A 12 2.34 7.15 7.74
N GLY A 13 3.46 7.77 7.39
CA GLY A 13 3.53 9.20 7.09
C GLY A 13 2.66 9.60 5.90
N TYR A 14 2.58 8.77 4.86
CA TYR A 14 1.68 8.99 3.72
C TYR A 14 0.21 8.94 4.15
N LEU A 15 -0.17 7.94 4.95
CA LEU A 15 -1.52 7.77 5.47
C LEU A 15 -1.94 8.99 6.30
N SER A 16 -1.12 9.38 7.28
CA SER A 16 -1.37 10.56 8.11
C SER A 16 -1.49 11.85 7.29
N LYS A 17 -0.63 12.06 6.29
CA LYS A 17 -0.70 13.26 5.41
C LYS A 17 -1.97 13.31 4.57
N LYS A 18 -2.53 12.16 4.19
CA LYS A 18 -3.72 12.05 3.34
C LYS A 18 -5.02 11.94 4.12
N GLY A 19 -4.95 11.87 5.45
CA GLY A 19 -6.09 11.68 6.33
C GLY A 19 -6.69 10.27 6.24
N PHE A 20 -5.87 9.26 5.97
CA PHE A 20 -6.30 7.87 6.06
C PHE A 20 -6.09 7.34 7.48
N GLU A 21 -7.09 6.65 8.00
CA GLU A 21 -7.02 5.92 9.26
C GLU A 21 -6.59 4.48 9.00
N MET A 22 -5.67 3.96 9.82
CA MET A 22 -5.24 2.57 9.71
C MET A 22 -6.17 1.72 10.57
N LEU A 23 -6.97 0.87 9.92
CA LEU A 23 -7.91 -0.01 10.61
C LEU A 23 -7.23 -1.31 11.03
N ASP A 24 -6.52 -1.95 10.11
CA ASP A 24 -5.93 -3.27 10.35
C ASP A 24 -4.70 -3.56 9.48
N ILE A 25 -3.86 -4.50 9.90
CA ILE A 25 -2.68 -4.96 9.17
C ILE A 25 -2.96 -6.38 8.67
N ILE A 26 -3.21 -6.52 7.37
CA ILE A 26 -3.51 -7.82 6.75
C ILE A 26 -2.24 -8.59 6.44
N ASN A 27 -1.20 -7.89 6.00
CA ASN A 27 0.09 -8.52 5.70
C ASN A 27 1.23 -7.52 5.90
N PHE A 28 2.31 -7.95 6.55
CA PHE A 28 3.52 -7.14 6.69
C PHE A 28 4.74 -7.98 6.36
N ASN A 29 5.36 -7.66 5.22
CA ASN A 29 6.57 -8.30 4.73
C ASN A 29 7.61 -7.25 4.34
N LYS A 30 8.86 -7.71 4.17
CA LYS A 30 9.97 -6.84 3.71
C LYS A 30 9.75 -6.24 2.32
N LYS A 31 8.95 -6.92 1.49
CA LYS A 31 8.69 -6.57 0.09
C LYS A 31 7.38 -5.79 -0.08
N ASP A 32 6.39 -6.08 0.74
CA ASP A 32 5.02 -5.59 0.60
C ASP A 32 4.33 -5.46 1.96
N LEU A 33 3.43 -4.48 2.04
CA LEU A 33 2.63 -4.17 3.20
C LEU A 33 1.19 -3.99 2.73
N ILE A 34 0.28 -4.77 3.31
CA ILE A 34 -1.13 -4.74 3.02
C ILE A 34 -1.84 -4.28 4.29
N LEU A 35 -2.53 -3.16 4.18
CA LEU A 35 -3.24 -2.52 5.29
C LEU A 35 -4.69 -2.35 4.91
N LYS A 36 -5.59 -2.52 5.88
CA LYS A 36 -6.94 -2.02 5.79
C LYS A 36 -6.95 -0.60 6.29
N ILE A 37 -7.45 0.33 5.48
CA ILE A 37 -7.49 1.75 5.80
C ILE A 37 -8.90 2.28 5.62
N SER A 38 -9.27 3.31 6.38
CA SER A 38 -10.53 4.05 6.22
C SER A 38 -10.24 5.49 5.87
N LYS A 39 -11.10 6.08 5.06
CA LYS A 39 -11.14 7.53 4.87
C LYS A 39 -12.57 7.94 4.56
N ASP A 40 -13.08 8.93 5.30
CA ASP A 40 -14.42 9.49 5.09
C ASP A 40 -15.52 8.40 5.11
N ASN A 41 -15.41 7.43 6.03
CA ASN A 41 -16.26 6.22 6.14
C ASN A 41 -16.18 5.22 4.97
N GLU A 42 -15.23 5.38 4.04
CA GLU A 42 -14.95 4.38 3.02
C GLU A 42 -13.76 3.50 3.40
N GLU A 43 -14.01 2.20 3.56
CA GLU A 43 -12.96 1.21 3.76
C GLU A 43 -12.25 0.86 2.45
N LYS A 44 -10.91 0.85 2.48
CA LYS A 44 -10.07 0.54 1.33
C LYS A 44 -8.89 -0.33 1.76
N LEU A 45 -8.39 -1.12 0.82
CA LEU A 45 -7.17 -1.91 0.98
C LEU A 45 -5.98 -1.16 0.41
N LEU A 46 -5.02 -0.82 1.25
CA LEU A 46 -3.75 -0.26 0.82
C LEU A 46 -2.73 -1.37 0.59
N PHE A 47 -2.26 -1.49 -0.65
CA PHE A 47 -1.15 -2.33 -1.05
C PHE A 47 0.09 -1.48 -1.28
N ALA A 48 0.96 -1.40 -0.26
CA ALA A 48 2.23 -0.72 -0.36
C ALA A 48 3.33 -1.71 -0.76
N TYR A 49 4.06 -1.42 -1.83
CA TYR A 49 5.18 -2.23 -2.29
C TYR A 49 6.52 -1.49 -2.12
N ASN A 50 7.47 -2.16 -1.47
CA ASN A 50 8.85 -1.72 -1.30
C ASN A 50 9.68 -2.02 -2.56
N LYS A 51 9.22 -1.55 -3.71
CA LYS A 51 9.93 -1.67 -4.99
C LYS A 51 9.69 -0.46 -5.87
N LYS A 52 10.62 -0.27 -6.82
CA LYS A 52 10.60 0.90 -7.71
C LYS A 52 9.51 0.87 -8.77
N ARG A 53 9.11 -0.32 -9.24
CA ARG A 53 8.10 -0.49 -10.28
C ARG A 53 7.14 -1.59 -9.88
N ILE A 54 5.86 -1.35 -10.17
CA ILE A 54 4.79 -2.33 -9.98
C ILE A 54 4.52 -2.95 -11.34
N ASN A 55 4.52 -4.27 -11.40
CA ASN A 55 4.25 -5.01 -12.63
C ASN A 55 2.76 -5.36 -12.70
N GLN A 56 2.27 -5.71 -13.89
CA GLN A 56 0.89 -6.16 -14.07
C GLN A 56 0.52 -7.33 -13.14
N LYS A 57 1.44 -8.28 -12.89
CA LYS A 57 1.20 -9.39 -11.96
C LYS A 57 0.85 -8.92 -10.55
N ASP A 58 1.46 -7.82 -10.10
CA ASP A 58 1.19 -7.25 -8.78
C ASP A 58 -0.18 -6.58 -8.74
N ILE A 59 -0.50 -5.80 -9.78
CA ILE A 59 -1.81 -5.15 -9.91
C ILE A 59 -2.92 -6.22 -9.95
N LEU A 60 -2.71 -7.30 -10.71
CA LEU A 60 -3.65 -8.42 -10.76
C LEU A 60 -3.84 -9.09 -9.40
N ASN A 61 -2.76 -9.25 -8.62
CA ASN A 61 -2.84 -9.80 -7.28
C ASN A 61 -3.58 -8.86 -6.30
N CYS A 62 -3.36 -7.54 -6.40
CA CYS A 62 -4.13 -6.55 -5.66
C CYS A 62 -5.61 -6.64 -5.99
N TYR A 63 -5.93 -6.66 -7.30
CA TYR A 63 -7.30 -6.74 -7.79
C TYR A 63 -8.01 -8.00 -7.31
N LYS A 64 -7.37 -9.18 -7.40
CA LYS A 64 -7.94 -10.43 -6.88
C LYS A 64 -8.25 -10.34 -5.38
N LYS A 65 -7.28 -9.85 -4.59
CA LYS A 65 -7.47 -9.70 -3.14
C LYS A 65 -8.53 -8.68 -2.77
N SER A 66 -8.69 -7.63 -3.58
CA SER A 66 -9.71 -6.62 -3.36
C SER A 66 -11.10 -7.11 -3.74
N GLU A 67 -11.20 -7.88 -4.84
CA GLU A 67 -12.43 -8.54 -5.28
C GLU A 67 -12.90 -9.60 -4.26
N GLU A 68 -11.98 -10.40 -3.72
CA GLU A 68 -12.27 -11.35 -2.62
C GLU A 68 -12.83 -10.69 -1.36
N LYS A 69 -12.59 -9.38 -1.18
CA LYS A 69 -13.02 -8.61 -0.01
C LYS A 69 -14.14 -7.60 -0.34
N ASP A 70 -14.57 -7.52 -1.60
CA ASP A 70 -15.50 -6.50 -2.11
C ASP A 70 -15.15 -5.07 -1.65
N MET A 71 -13.85 -4.75 -1.67
CA MET A 71 -13.32 -3.47 -1.17
C MET A 71 -12.51 -2.75 -2.25
N ASN A 72 -12.59 -1.42 -2.25
CA ASN A 72 -11.70 -0.60 -3.08
C ASN A 72 -10.24 -0.76 -2.64
N TYR A 73 -9.30 -0.62 -3.56
CA TYR A 73 -7.88 -0.72 -3.24
C TYR A 73 -7.07 0.48 -3.71
N LEU A 74 -6.01 0.78 -2.98
CA LEU A 74 -4.99 1.77 -3.31
C LEU A 74 -3.66 1.03 -3.44
N ILE A 75 -2.92 1.31 -4.51
CA ILE A 75 -1.57 0.80 -4.68
C ILE A 75 -0.57 1.92 -4.42
N LEU A 76 0.39 1.67 -3.54
CA LEU A 76 1.51 2.57 -3.26
C LEU A 76 2.82 1.88 -3.64
N SER A 77 3.66 2.57 -4.41
CA SER A 77 5.02 2.10 -4.72
C SER A 77 6.04 3.06 -4.11
N LEU A 78 7.11 2.54 -3.52
CA LEU A 78 8.23 3.36 -3.03
C LEU A 78 9.17 3.86 -4.15
N GLY A 79 8.91 3.51 -5.40
CA GLY A 79 9.68 4.02 -6.52
C GLY A 79 9.40 5.47 -6.80
N GLU A 80 10.47 6.26 -6.99
CA GLU A 80 10.35 7.46 -7.78
C GLU A 80 9.93 7.05 -9.20
N ILE A 81 8.86 7.66 -9.71
CA ILE A 81 8.57 7.62 -11.14
C ILE A 81 9.83 8.18 -11.79
N PRO A 82 10.51 7.43 -12.70
CA PRO A 82 11.69 7.97 -13.35
C PRO A 82 11.28 9.29 -13.99
N LYS A 83 11.92 10.39 -13.59
CA LYS A 83 11.78 11.66 -14.30
C LYS A 83 12.04 11.35 -15.77
N LYS A 84 11.11 11.75 -16.65
CA LYS A 84 11.38 11.82 -18.08
C LYS A 84 12.57 12.78 -18.21
N THR A 85 13.76 12.24 -18.50
CA THR A 85 14.85 13.00 -19.09
C THR A 85 14.65 12.96 -20.60
#